data_AF-A0A4P5SC69-F1
#
_entry.id   AF-A0A4P5SC69-F1
#
_cell.length_a   1.000
_cell.length_b   1.000
_cell.length_c   1.000
_cell.angle_alpha   90.00
_cell.angle_beta   90.00
_cell.angle_gamma   90.00
#
_symmetry.space_group_name_H-M   'P 1'
#
loop_
_entity.id
_entity.type
_entity.pdbx_description
1 polymer ?
#
loop_
_entity_poly.entity_id
_entity_poly.type
_entity_poly.pdbx_seq_one_letter_code
_entity_poly.pdbx_strand_id
1 'polypeptide(L)' 'MQRPSRFAHTRYLGDKRTQFVYDVDSLDTEVYNEIIEEIVNSEVGICFAPDTLPEARNRGYTLAVFGKTRRRLKPR' A
#
# COMPACT_ATOMS: atom_id res chain seq x y z
N MET A 1 6.27 10.16 -9.51
CA MET A 1 6.88 9.41 -8.40
C MET A 1 7.99 8.50 -8.92
N GLN A 2 9.20 8.56 -8.38
CA GLN A 2 10.19 7.51 -8.62
C GLN A 2 9.88 6.35 -7.67
N ARG A 3 9.71 5.13 -8.19
CA ARG A 3 9.41 3.97 -7.33
C ARG A 3 10.58 3.74 -6.36
N PRO A 4 10.30 3.53 -5.07
CA PRO A 4 11.35 3.15 -4.13
C PRO A 4 11.99 1.84 -4.59
N SER A 5 13.32 1.73 -4.46
CA SER A 5 14.08 0.56 -4.90
C SER A 5 13.54 -0.76 -4.34
N ARG A 6 13.09 -0.78 -3.08
CA ARG A 6 12.49 -1.95 -2.41
C ARG A 6 11.15 -2.41 -3.00
N PHE A 7 10.44 -1.53 -3.71
CA PHE A 7 9.12 -1.77 -4.29
C PHE A 7 9.13 -1.59 -5.81
N ALA A 8 10.31 -1.57 -6.43
CA ALA A 8 10.47 -1.26 -7.85
C ALA A 8 9.69 -2.23 -8.76
N HIS A 9 9.52 -3.48 -8.34
CA HIS A 9 8.86 -4.55 -9.10
C HIS A 9 7.51 -4.97 -8.52
N THR A 10 6.93 -4.19 -7.61
CA THR A 10 5.64 -4.54 -6.97
C THR A 10 4.57 -3.52 -7.32
N ARG A 11 3.42 -4.02 -7.77
CA ARG A 11 2.21 -3.24 -8.05
C ARG A 11 1.40 -3.00 -6.78
N TYR A 12 1.28 -3.98 -5.90
CA TYR A 12 0.47 -3.85 -4.69
C TYR A 12 1.32 -3.57 -3.44
N LEU A 13 1.22 -2.34 -2.93
CA LEU A 13 1.85 -1.91 -1.69
C LEU A 13 0.83 -1.94 -0.54
N GLY A 14 1.07 -2.75 0.48
CA GLY A 14 0.26 -2.75 1.70
C GLY A 14 0.81 -1.81 2.77
N ASP A 15 -0.06 -1.12 3.51
CA ASP A 15 0.29 -0.44 4.76
C ASP A 15 -0.07 -1.30 5.96
N LYS A 16 0.94 -1.74 6.73
CA LYS A 16 0.75 -2.56 7.94
C LYS A 16 -0.05 -1.84 9.04
N ARG A 17 -0.11 -0.51 9.03
CA ARG A 17 -0.81 0.28 10.04
C ARG A 17 -2.32 0.30 9.78
N THR A 18 -2.75 0.46 8.54
CA THR A 18 -4.18 0.59 8.20
C THR A 18 -4.79 -0.66 7.56
N GLN A 19 -3.96 -1.61 7.14
CA GLN A 19 -4.36 -2.74 6.31
C GLN A 19 -5.04 -2.29 5.01
N PHE A 20 -4.61 -1.15 4.46
CA PHE A 20 -4.94 -0.78 3.09
C PHE A 20 -3.88 -1.30 2.13
N VAL A 21 -4.32 -1.74 0.95
CA VAL A 21 -3.46 -2.04 -0.18
C VAL A 21 -3.67 -1.01 -1.27
N TYR A 22 -2.58 -0.50 -1.82
CA TYR A 22 -2.52 0.53 -2.84
C TYR A 22 -2.04 -0.12 -4.15
N ASP A 23 -2.82 0.04 -5.22
CA ASP A 23 -2.45 -0.40 -6.56
C ASP A 23 -1.64 0.70 -7.24
N VAL A 24 -0.31 0.66 -7.07
CA VAL A 24 0.65 1.71 -7.48
C VAL A 24 0.62 1.98 -8.99
N ASP A 25 0.11 1.05 -9.78
CA ASP A 25 0.00 1.20 -11.24
C ASP A 25 -1.32 1.89 -11.65
N SER A 26 -2.37 1.79 -10.83
CA SER A 26 -3.73 2.23 -11.19
C SER A 26 -4.25 3.40 -10.34
N LEU A 27 -3.52 3.79 -9.29
CA LEU A 27 -3.93 4.89 -8.40
C LEU A 27 -3.59 6.26 -8.96
N ASP A 28 -4.41 7.24 -8.56
CA ASP A 28 -4.18 8.65 -8.87
C ASP A 28 -2.92 9.13 -8.13
N THR A 29 -1.90 9.52 -8.89
CA THR A 29 -0.61 9.89 -8.31
C THR A 29 -0.72 11.16 -7.47
N GLU A 30 -1.55 12.13 -7.84
CA GLU A 30 -1.67 13.40 -7.11
C GLU A 30 -2.31 13.18 -5.73
N VAL A 31 -3.24 12.22 -5.62
CA VAL A 31 -3.93 11.92 -4.38
C VAL A 31 -3.10 11.06 -3.42
N TYR A 32 -2.34 10.09 -3.95
CA TYR A 32 -1.75 9.02 -3.13
C TYR A 32 -0.22 9.06 -3.03
N ASN A 33 0.48 9.95 -3.75
CA ASN A 33 1.95 10.03 -3.72
C ASN A 33 2.49 10.24 -2.30
N GLU A 34 1.99 11.25 -1.58
CA GLU A 34 2.45 11.56 -0.22
C GLU A 34 2.24 10.39 0.76
N ILE A 35 1.11 9.68 0.62
CA ILE A 35 0.80 8.51 1.45
C ILE A 35 1.78 7.37 1.17
N ILE A 36 2.08 7.10 -0.11
CA ILE A 36 3.04 6.06 -0.50
C ILE A 36 4.45 6.41 -0.01
N GLU A 37 4.87 7.66 -0.15
CA GLU A 37 6.17 8.13 0.38
C GLU A 37 6.24 7.96 1.90
N GLU A 38 5.17 8.32 2.64
CA GLU A 38 5.11 8.13 4.09
C GLU A 38 5.24 6.64 4.47
N ILE A 39 4.51 5.75 3.79
CA ILE A 39 4.53 4.30 4.06
C ILE A 39 5.94 3.73 3.88
N VAL A 40 6.61 4.14 2.80
CA VAL A 40 7.96 3.69 2.45
C VAL A 40 8.99 4.23 3.44
N ASN A 41 8.98 5.54 3.69
CA ASN A 41 9.92 6.20 4.61
C ASN A 41 9.73 5.76 6.06
N SER A 42 8.51 5.36 6.43
CA SER A 42 8.19 4.79 7.75
C SER A 42 8.52 3.30 7.88
N GLU A 43 8.98 2.64 6.82
CA GLU A 43 9.26 1.20 6.77
C GLU A 43 8.08 0.30 7.20
N VAL A 44 6.84 0.77 6.96
CA VAL A 44 5.61 0.02 7.27
C VAL A 44 4.93 -0.57 6.04
N GLY A 45 5.55 -0.40 4.87
CA GLY A 45 5.14 -1.03 3.63
C GLY A 45 5.36 -2.55 3.61
N ILE A 46 4.48 -3.28 2.96
CA ILE A 46 4.60 -4.73 2.72
C ILE A 46 4.23 -5.08 1.27
N CYS A 47 4.92 -6.08 0.72
CA CYS A 47 4.61 -6.70 -0.57
C CYS A 47 3.86 -8.02 -0.38
N PHE A 48 3.17 -8.45 -1.43
CA PHE A 48 2.44 -9.70 -1.47
C PHE A 48 3.11 -10.69 -2.41
N ALA A 49 3.02 -11.98 -2.08
CA ALA A 49 3.54 -13.06 -2.91
C ALA A 49 2.45 -14.14 -3.01
N PRO A 50 1.77 -14.29 -4.17
CA PRO A 50 1.98 -13.53 -5.42
C PRO A 50 1.52 -12.06 -5.32
N ASP A 51 2.09 -11.17 -6.15
CA ASP A 51 1.77 -9.74 -6.19
C ASP A 51 0.41 -9.48 -6.85
N THR A 52 -0.67 -9.83 -6.14
CA THR A 52 -2.04 -9.76 -6.63
C THR A 52 -2.99 -9.20 -5.58
N LEU A 53 -4.04 -8.51 -6.02
CA LEU A 53 -5.08 -8.00 -5.11
C LEU A 53 -5.79 -9.12 -4.32
N PRO A 54 -6.12 -10.29 -4.90
CA PRO A 54 -6.67 -11.42 -4.12
C PRO A 54 -5.75 -11.86 -2.97
N GLU A 55 -4.43 -11.94 -3.17
CA GLU A 55 -3.50 -12.28 -2.09
C GLU A 55 -3.52 -11.25 -0.96
N ALA A 56 -3.52 -9.95 -1.29
CA ALA A 56 -3.65 -8.90 -0.30
C ALA A 56 -4.95 -9.01 0.51
N ARG A 57 -6.07 -9.29 -0.18
CA ARG A 57 -7.39 -9.49 0.45
C ARG A 57 -7.42 -10.71 1.37
N ASN A 58 -6.78 -11.81 0.99
CA ASN A 58 -6.66 -13.01 1.82
C ASN A 58 -5.89 -12.71 3.12
N ARG A 59 -4.97 -11.73 3.12
CA ARG A 59 -4.26 -11.23 4.32
C ARG A 59 -5.02 -10.15 5.10
N GLY A 60 -6.28 -9.89 4.76
CA GLY A 60 -7.14 -8.92 5.43
C GLY A 60 -6.98 -7.47 4.95
N TYR A 61 -6.22 -7.24 3.88
CA TYR A 61 -6.06 -5.91 3.32
C TYR A 61 -7.27 -5.51 2.47
N THR A 62 -7.61 -4.24 2.50
CA THR A 62 -8.69 -3.66 1.67
C THR A 62 -8.09 -2.72 0.64
N LEU A 63 -8.61 -2.71 -0.59
CA LEU A 63 -8.16 -1.75 -1.60
C LEU A 63 -8.43 -0.32 -1.14
N ALA A 64 -7.42 0.53 -1.17
CA ALA A 64 -7.55 1.95 -0.90
C ALA A 64 -8.43 2.60 -1.98
N VAL A 65 -9.45 3.33 -1.54
CA VAL A 65 -10.33 4.11 -2.43
C VAL A 65 -10.58 5.47 -1.78
N PHE A 66 -10.83 6.48 -2.60
CA PHE A 66 -10.98 7.86 -2.13
C PHE A 66 -12.08 7.98 -1.07
N GLY A 67 -11.82 8.75 -0.02
CA GLY A 67 -12.74 8.99 1.08
C GLY A 67 -12.90 7.84 2.08
N LYS A 68 -12.31 6.65 1.86
CA LYS A 68 -12.29 5.60 2.88
C LYS A 68 -11.15 5.80 3.87
N THR A 69 -11.48 5.62 5.14
CA THR A 69 -10.52 5.69 6.24
C THR A 69 -10.55 4.40 7.05
N ARG A 70 -9.42 4.06 7.67
CA ARG A 70 -9.29 2.96 8.62
C ARG A 70 -8.52 3.45 9.83
N ARG A 71 -8.75 2.79 10.97
CA ARG A 71 -7.99 3.05 12.19
C ARG A 71 -6.53 2.68 11.95
N ARG A 72 -5.61 3.59 12.30
CA ARG A 72 -4.17 3.35 12.29
C ARG A 72 -3.81 2.48 13.50
N LEU A 73 -3.32 1.28 13.24
CA LEU A 73 -2.86 0.30 14.21
C LEU A 73 -1.35 0.46 14.46
N LYS A 74 -0.88 -0.06 15.59
CA LYS A 74 0.56 -0.23 15.81
C LYS A 74 1.08 -1.27 14.81
N PRO A 75 2.13 -0.97 14.02
CA PRO A 75 2.67 -1.93 13.07
C PRO A 75 3.15 -3.17 13.83
N ARG A 76 2.76 -4.34 13.33
CA ARG A 76 3.27 -5.64 13.79
C ARG A 76 4.55 -6.01 13.05
#